data_AF-A0ABD4ADF0-F1
#
_entry.id   AF-A0ABD4ADF0-F1
#
_cell.length_a   1.000
_cell.length_b   1.000
_cell.length_c   1.000
_cell.angle_alpha   90.00
_cell.angle_beta   90.00
_cell.angle_gamma   90.00
#
_symmetry.space_group_name_H-M   'P 1'
#
loop_
_entity.id
_entity.type
_entity.pdbx_description
1 polymer ?
#
loop_
_entity_poly.entity_id
_entity_poly.type
_entity_poly.pdbx_seq_one_letter_code
_entity_poly.pdbx_strand_id
1 'polypeptide(L)'
;MNEMLIDLVENLVFPMLIPVLTGVCGWLLNGHRKEEERDRAVEAGLRTLLRAELLEIHARYVSLGSIPLAAMEEVERIYQAYHSLGGNGTGTKIYEEIKVLSTVD
;
A
#
# COMPACT_ATOMS: atom_id res chain seq x y z
N MET A 1 -16.44 53.96 -23.88
CA MET A 1 -15.17 53.49 -23.28
C MET A 1 -15.41 52.42 -22.22
N ASN A 2 -16.35 52.61 -21.28
CA ASN A 2 -16.71 51.56 -20.29
C ASN A 2 -17.32 50.29 -20.91
N GLU A 3 -18.28 50.43 -21.84
CA GLU A 3 -18.95 49.29 -22.52
C GLU A 3 -17.95 48.37 -23.24
N MET A 4 -17.04 48.96 -24.03
CA MET A 4 -16.01 48.22 -24.76
C MET A 4 -14.99 47.53 -23.84
N LEU A 5 -14.77 48.12 -22.66
CA LEU A 5 -13.87 47.59 -21.63
C LEU A 5 -14.53 46.42 -20.90
N ILE A 6 -15.84 46.49 -20.67
CA ILE A 6 -16.66 45.41 -20.11
C ILE A 6 -16.70 44.22 -21.07
N ASP A 7 -16.98 44.44 -22.36
CA ASP A 7 -17.02 43.37 -23.38
C ASP A 7 -15.68 42.63 -23.52
N LEU A 8 -14.56 43.36 -23.41
CA LEU A 8 -13.22 42.77 -23.46
C LEU A 8 -12.97 41.86 -22.25
N VAL A 9 -13.34 42.33 -21.05
CA VAL A 9 -13.20 41.53 -19.82
C VAL A 9 -14.10 40.31 -19.89
N GLU A 10 -15.34 40.46 -20.36
CA GLU A 10 -16.30 39.37 -20.37
C GLU A 10 -15.95 38.25 -21.35
N ASN A 11 -15.59 38.62 -22.58
CA ASN A 11 -15.41 37.64 -23.65
C ASN A 11 -13.99 37.08 -23.75
N LEU A 12 -13.01 37.67 -23.07
CA LEU A 12 -11.62 37.22 -23.10
C LEU A 12 -11.16 36.65 -21.76
N VAL A 13 -11.47 37.32 -20.64
CA VAL A 13 -10.92 36.97 -19.33
C VAL A 13 -11.70 35.81 -18.70
N PHE A 14 -13.03 35.88 -18.62
CA PHE A 14 -13.84 34.80 -18.04
C PHE A 14 -13.65 33.42 -18.71
N PRO A 15 -13.67 33.28 -20.05
CA PRO A 15 -13.50 31.97 -20.69
C PRO A 15 -12.08 31.39 -20.54
N MET A 16 -11.06 32.21 -20.24
CA MET A 16 -9.71 31.72 -19.94
C MET A 16 -9.50 31.33 -18.47
N LEU A 17 -10.23 31.94 -17.54
CA LEU A 17 -10.10 31.62 -16.11
C LEU A 17 -10.57 30.20 -15.78
N ILE A 18 -11.70 29.77 -16.37
CA ILE A 18 -12.27 28.44 -16.14
C ILE A 18 -11.27 27.30 -16.50
N PRO A 19 -10.68 27.23 -17.71
CA PRO A 19 -9.74 26.18 -18.08
C PRO A 19 -8.41 26.24 -17.30
N VAL A 20 -7.95 27.43 -16.91
CA VAL A 20 -6.76 27.57 -16.06
C VAL A 20 -7.03 26.98 -14.67
N LEU A 21 -8.16 27.31 -14.06
CA LEU A 21 -8.55 26.78 -12.76
C LEU A 21 -8.76 25.25 -12.80
N THR A 22 -9.46 24.74 -13.81
CA THR A 22 -9.66 23.29 -13.95
C THR A 22 -8.36 22.55 -14.26
N GLY A 23 -7.46 23.14 -15.05
CA GLY A 23 -6.14 22.59 -15.33
C GLY A 23 -5.27 22.47 -14.08
N VAL A 24 -5.24 23.51 -13.25
CA VAL A 24 -4.50 23.50 -11.96
C VAL A 24 -5.10 22.48 -10.99
N CYS A 25 -6.43 22.47 -10.83
CA CYS A 25 -7.12 21.48 -10.00
C CYS A 25 -6.86 20.05 -10.48
N GLY A 26 -6.92 19.81 -11.79
CA GLY A 26 -6.64 18.51 -12.40
C GLY A 26 -5.19 18.07 -12.18
N TRP A 27 -4.23 18.97 -12.33
CA TRP A 27 -2.81 18.68 -12.08
C TRP A 27 -2.55 18.29 -10.62
N LEU A 28 -3.11 19.02 -9.66
CA LEU A 28 -2.99 18.72 -8.22
C LEU A 28 -3.58 17.34 -7.89
N LEU A 29 -4.81 17.06 -8.33
CA LEU A 29 -5.46 15.76 -8.08
C LEU A 29 -4.70 14.60 -8.75
N ASN A 30 -4.14 14.81 -9.94
CA ASN A 30 -3.39 13.77 -10.65
C ASN A 30 -2.03 13.46 -10.00
N GLY A 31 -1.43 14.43 -9.31
CA GLY A 31 -0.21 14.21 -8.51
C GLY A 31 -0.44 13.19 -7.39
N HIS A 32 -1.50 13.39 -6.61
CA HIS A 32 -1.87 12.48 -5.51
C HIS A 32 -2.17 11.06 -5.99
N ARG A 33 -2.87 10.91 -7.12
CA ARG A 33 -3.19 9.58 -7.67
C ARG A 33 -1.94 8.77 -8.03
N LYS A 34 -0.91 9.42 -8.58
CA LYS A 34 0.35 8.74 -8.92
C LYS A 34 1.12 8.29 -7.68
N GLU A 35 1.10 9.10 -6.64
CA GLU A 35 1.72 8.76 -5.35
C GLU A 35 1.00 7.57 -4.71
N GLU A 36 -0.33 7.61 -4.65
CA GLU A 36 -1.14 6.49 -4.15
C GLU A 36 -0.91 5.19 -4.94
N GLU A 37 -0.84 5.26 -6.27
CA GLU A 37 -0.57 4.08 -7.11
C GLU A 37 0.82 3.49 -6.83
N ARG A 38 1.83 4.35 -6.63
CA ARG A 38 3.17 3.92 -6.27
C ARG A 38 3.20 3.28 -4.89
N ASP A 39 2.56 3.90 -3.92
CA ASP A 39 2.53 3.40 -2.53
C ASP A 39 1.81 2.05 -2.47
N ARG A 40 0.67 1.89 -3.17
CA ARG A 40 -0.01 0.59 -3.31
C ARG A 40 0.88 -0.47 -3.96
N ALA A 41 1.68 -0.11 -4.97
CA ALA A 41 2.61 -1.04 -5.59
C ALA A 41 3.72 -1.47 -4.62
N VAL A 42 4.23 -0.54 -3.82
CA VAL A 42 5.23 -0.83 -2.77
C VAL A 42 4.64 -1.72 -1.69
N GLU A 43 3.46 -1.40 -1.18
CA GLU A 43 2.74 -2.22 -0.18
C GLU A 43 2.49 -3.65 -0.70
N ALA A 44 2.07 -3.79 -1.97
CA ALA A 44 1.88 -5.09 -2.60
C ALA A 44 3.19 -5.90 -2.71
N GLY A 45 4.30 -5.23 -3.04
CA GLY A 45 5.63 -5.81 -3.07
C GLY A 45 6.08 -6.28 -1.69
N LEU A 46 6.00 -5.42 -0.68
CA LEU A 46 6.34 -5.75 0.71
C LEU A 46 5.51 -6.91 1.24
N ARG A 47 4.20 -6.90 1.00
CA ARG A 47 3.30 -8.00 1.37
C ARG A 47 3.73 -9.33 0.73
N THR A 48 4.21 -9.30 -0.51
CA THR A 48 4.71 -10.49 -1.22
C THR A 48 5.99 -11.02 -0.59
N LEU A 49 6.92 -10.13 -0.21
CA LEU A 49 8.17 -10.50 0.45
C LEU A 49 7.91 -11.07 1.86
N LEU A 50 7.07 -10.42 2.66
CA LEU A 50 6.72 -10.91 4.00
C LEU A 50 6.04 -12.29 3.94
N ARG A 51 5.19 -12.53 2.94
CA ARG A 51 4.59 -13.86 2.73
C ARG A 51 5.65 -14.90 2.35
N ALA A 52 6.65 -14.53 1.55
CA ALA A 52 7.73 -15.42 1.17
C ALA A 52 8.58 -15.79 2.39
N GLU A 53 8.85 -14.83 3.28
CA GLU A 53 9.55 -15.07 4.54
C GLU A 53 8.78 -16.05 5.45
N LEU A 54 7.47 -15.84 5.63
CA LEU A 54 6.62 -16.80 6.36
C LEU A 54 6.69 -18.20 5.75
N LEU A 55 6.70 -18.30 4.41
CA LEU A 55 6.81 -19.57 3.71
C LEU A 55 8.19 -20.23 3.91
N GLU A 56 9.27 -19.45 3.97
CA GLU A 56 10.60 -19.97 4.26
C GLU A 56 10.68 -20.55 5.68
N ILE A 57 10.18 -19.81 6.67
CA ILE A 57 10.16 -20.27 8.06
C ILE A 57 9.28 -21.51 8.19
N HIS A 58 8.13 -21.54 7.52
CA HIS A 58 7.26 -22.71 7.41
C HIS A 58 8.02 -23.92 6.89
N ALA A 59 8.68 -23.80 5.74
CA ALA A 59 9.45 -24.88 5.13
C ALA A 59 10.56 -25.41 6.06
N ARG A 60 11.16 -24.52 6.86
CA ARG A 60 12.25 -24.85 7.79
C ARG A 60 11.79 -25.63 9.01
N TYR A 61 10.69 -25.21 9.66
CA TYR A 61 10.32 -25.73 10.98
C TYR A 61 9.08 -26.61 11.01
N VAL A 62 8.18 -26.50 10.04
CA VAL A 62 6.91 -27.26 10.07
C VAL A 62 7.16 -28.76 9.93
N SER A 63 8.14 -29.16 9.13
CA SER A 63 8.55 -30.56 9.03
C SER A 63 9.21 -31.11 10.30
N LEU A 64 9.76 -30.23 11.15
CA LEU A 64 10.43 -30.59 12.40
C LEU A 64 9.45 -30.72 13.57
N GLY A 65 8.26 -30.11 13.50
CA GLY A 65 7.26 -30.13 14.57
C GLY A 65 7.57 -29.19 15.75
N SER A 66 8.73 -28.52 15.72
CA SER A 66 9.16 -27.57 16.73
C SER A 66 9.86 -26.37 16.12
N ILE A 67 9.80 -25.24 16.82
CA ILE A 67 10.39 -23.97 16.40
C ILE A 67 11.05 -23.28 17.62
N PRO A 68 12.26 -22.70 17.48
CA PRO A 68 12.86 -21.93 18.55
C PRO A 68 11.98 -20.74 18.96
N LEU A 69 11.92 -20.39 20.25
CA LEU A 69 11.11 -19.27 20.73
C LEU A 69 11.39 -17.96 19.98
N ALA A 70 12.68 -17.63 19.78
CA ALA A 70 13.09 -16.43 19.05
C ALA A 70 12.61 -16.41 17.59
N ALA A 71 12.50 -17.58 16.94
CA ALA A 71 11.99 -17.69 15.59
C ALA A 71 10.46 -17.53 15.55
N MET A 72 9.73 -18.03 16.57
CA MET A 72 8.29 -17.79 16.69
C MET A 72 7.98 -16.30 16.89
N GLU A 73 8.74 -15.58 17.72
CA GLU A 73 8.58 -14.14 17.89
C GLU A 73 8.79 -13.37 16.57
N GLU A 74 9.75 -13.80 15.76
CA GLU A 74 9.97 -13.20 14.43
C GLU A 74 8.80 -13.50 13.48
N VAL A 75 8.26 -14.73 13.49
CA VAL A 75 7.06 -15.09 12.74
C VAL A 75 5.87 -14.20 13.11
N GLU A 76 5.65 -13.93 14.40
CA GLU A 76 4.60 -13.02 14.84
C GLU A 76 4.80 -11.59 14.32
N ARG A 77 6.04 -11.07 14.37
CA ARG A 77 6.37 -9.74 13.84
C ARG A 77 6.12 -9.64 12.34
N ILE A 78 6.60 -10.63 11.57
CA ILE A 78 6.41 -10.69 10.12
C ILE A 78 4.91 -10.78 9.80
N TYR A 79 4.17 -11.63 10.50
CA TYR A 79 2.74 -11.81 10.25
C TYR A 79 1.95 -10.54 10.56
N GLN A 80 2.24 -9.84 11.66
CA GLN A 80 1.58 -8.57 12.00
C GLN A 80 1.81 -7.52 10.91
N ALA A 81 3.06 -7.37 10.44
CA ALA A 81 3.38 -6.46 9.35
C ALA A 81 2.64 -6.88 8.05
N TYR A 82 2.67 -8.16 7.70
CA TYR A 82 1.96 -8.70 6.54
C TYR A 82 0.45 -8.43 6.60
N HIS A 83 -0.17 -8.64 7.77
CA HIS A 83 -1.60 -8.47 7.96
C HIS A 83 -2.01 -6.98 7.85
N SER A 84 -1.19 -6.07 8.40
CA SER A 84 -1.42 -4.62 8.32
C SER A 84 -1.44 -4.08 6.87
N LEU A 85 -0.71 -4.73 5.94
CA LEU A 85 -0.70 -4.40 4.51
C LEU A 85 -1.88 -5.00 3.73
N GLY A 86 -2.96 -5.39 4.41
CA GLY A 86 -4.12 -6.05 3.79
C GLY A 86 -3.82 -7.51 3.44
N GLY A 87 -3.24 -8.26 4.38
CA GLY A 87 -2.87 -9.66 4.23
C GLY A 87 -3.98 -10.51 3.59
N ASN A 88 -3.60 -11.44 2.70
CA ASN A 88 -4.52 -12.40 2.12
C ASN A 88 -4.55 -13.72 2.93
N GLY A 89 -5.63 -14.49 2.77
CA GLY A 89 -5.84 -15.74 3.51
C GLY A 89 -4.81 -16.84 3.27
N THR A 90 -3.94 -16.74 2.27
CA THR A 90 -2.87 -17.72 2.06
C THR A 90 -1.73 -17.52 3.06
N GLY A 91 -1.28 -16.27 3.27
CA GLY A 91 -0.26 -15.97 4.27
C GLY A 91 -0.73 -16.25 5.70
N THR A 92 -2.01 -16.00 6.00
CA THR A 92 -2.61 -16.35 7.30
C THR A 92 -2.61 -17.85 7.56
N LYS A 93 -2.92 -18.69 6.58
CA LYS A 93 -2.85 -20.15 6.74
C LYS A 93 -1.43 -20.63 7.05
N ILE A 94 -0.43 -20.09 6.33
CA ILE A 94 0.98 -20.41 6.58
C ILE A 94 1.36 -20.07 8.03
N TYR A 95 0.96 -18.87 8.49
CA TYR A 95 1.18 -18.46 9.88
C TYR A 95 0.48 -19.38 10.89
N GLU A 96 -0.77 -19.74 10.66
CA GLU A 96 -1.53 -20.65 11.54
C GLU A 96 -0.86 -22.03 11.64
N GLU A 97 -0.35 -22.56 10.53
CA GLU A 97 0.40 -23.82 10.49
C GLU A 97 1.73 -23.74 11.24
N ILE A 98 2.40 -22.59 11.25
CA ILE A 98 3.60 -22.39 12.09
C ILE A 98 3.21 -22.28 13.57
N LYS A 99 2.12 -21.57 13.88
CA LYS A 99 1.71 -21.26 15.26
C LYS A 99 1.37 -22.49 16.09
N VAL A 100 0.98 -23.60 15.45
CA VAL A 100 0.68 -24.87 16.15
C VAL A 100 1.94 -25.66 16.54
N LEU A 101 3.13 -25.24 16.10
CA LEU A 101 4.39 -25.90 16.45
C LEU A 101 4.74 -25.69 17.92
N SER A 102 5.40 -26.69 18.50
CA SER A 102 5.91 -26.58 19.87
C SER A 102 7.14 -25.66 19.92
N THR A 103 7.12 -24.68 20.82
CA THR A 103 8.28 -23.81 21.04
C THR A 103 9.33 -24.51 21.89
N VAL A 104 10.57 -24.46 21.46
CA VAL A 104 11.73 -25.00 22.19
C VAL A 104 12.70 -23.86 22.50
N ASP A 105 13.34 -23.95 23.66
CA ASP A 105 14.37 -22.99 24.13
C ASP A 105 15.77 -23.39 23.65
#